data_AF-A0A7S0CKH1-F1
#
_entry.id   AF-A0A7S0CKH1-F1
#
_cell.length_a   1.000
_cell.length_b   1.000
_cell.length_c   1.000
_cell.angle_alpha   90.00
_cell.angle_beta   90.00
_cell.angle_gamma   90.00
#
_symmetry.space_group_name_H-M   'P 1'
#
loop_
_entity.id
_entity.type
_entity.pdbx_description
1 polymer ?
#
loop_
_entity_poly.entity_id
_entity_poly.type
_entity_poly.pdbx_seq_one_letter_code
_entity_poly.pdbx_strand_id
1 'polypeptide(L)'
;MQEEQLKKQEEMIGRQEAMRRKTAEMEAELRTKTELAKAQAEADGRIRQERANHDLIMEKVRLEAIEKRDTVLKSIADGGKILGQGISSYLDDKDKLRNTALVVTGIAAGVYTAKTGIGISGRFIEARLGKPSLVRETSRMTFSQLAKSPLSSMKRILGVGTKADDAMTGIVLEKGLDSQLRKIALSTSNTKKNRAPFRHLLLHGPPGTGKTLFARGLAKQSGLDYAILTGGDIAPLGREAVTELHKLFDWAKTSRKGLLLFVDEADGFLQSRETAKISEDQRNALNAFLFRTGTETDQFMMVYASNQPAQFDTAITDRIDEMVEFELPGKAERAKMIALYLEKYILNPPGMFAKKVTTVDIGDAEIERVVEETANFSGRAISKLVIAWQAAAYGTEGAILDQETFFTTLENHKKSMAQKEQWQTMSVARAEALTTDR
;
A
#
# COMPACT_ATOMS: atom_id res chain seq x y z
N MET A 1 7.80 -37.49 -84.63
CA MET A 1 8.28 -38.60 -83.77
C MET A 1 9.02 -38.11 -82.52
N GLN A 2 9.95 -37.15 -82.60
CA GLN A 2 10.70 -36.68 -81.41
C GLN A 2 9.85 -35.94 -80.36
N GLU A 3 8.93 -35.05 -80.77
CA GLU A 3 8.05 -34.33 -79.81
C GLU A 3 7.12 -35.26 -79.03
N GLU A 4 6.60 -36.31 -79.68
CA GLU A 4 5.70 -37.27 -79.04
C GLU A 4 6.44 -38.16 -78.02
N GLN A 5 7.74 -38.42 -78.26
CA GLN A 5 8.61 -39.13 -77.32
C GLN A 5 8.97 -38.25 -76.10
N LEU A 6 9.28 -36.97 -76.32
CA LEU A 6 9.51 -35.99 -75.24
C LEU A 6 8.27 -35.83 -74.36
N LYS A 7 7.08 -35.69 -74.95
CA LYS A 7 5.83 -35.53 -74.21
C LYS A 7 5.48 -36.77 -73.37
N LYS A 8 5.72 -37.98 -73.91
CA LYS A 8 5.58 -39.23 -73.13
C LYS A 8 6.61 -39.34 -72.01
N GLN A 9 7.82 -38.85 -72.21
CA GLN A 9 8.88 -38.84 -71.19
C GLN A 9 8.56 -37.86 -70.06
N GLU A 10 8.06 -36.66 -70.38
CA GLU A 10 7.56 -35.67 -69.42
C GLU A 10 6.36 -36.19 -68.62
N GLU A 11 5.38 -36.84 -69.28
CA GLU A 11 4.25 -37.47 -68.58
C GLU A 11 4.70 -38.61 -67.65
N MET A 12 5.71 -39.41 -68.04
CA MET A 12 6.27 -40.44 -67.17
C MET A 12 6.98 -39.86 -65.96
N ILE A 13 7.79 -38.81 -66.14
CA ILE A 13 8.47 -38.11 -65.04
C ILE A 13 7.43 -37.48 -64.10
N GLY A 14 6.41 -36.81 -64.63
CA GLY A 14 5.33 -36.22 -63.84
C GLY A 14 4.53 -37.26 -63.05
N ARG A 15 4.24 -38.43 -63.64
CA ARG A 15 3.62 -39.56 -62.92
C ARG A 15 4.53 -40.11 -61.82
N GLN A 16 5.84 -40.18 -62.06
CA GLN A 16 6.81 -40.66 -61.08
C GLN A 16 6.96 -39.69 -59.90
N GLU A 17 6.98 -38.38 -60.15
CA GLU A 17 6.99 -37.35 -59.11
C GLU A 17 5.68 -37.32 -58.31
N ALA A 18 4.53 -37.45 -58.97
CA ALA A 18 3.23 -37.53 -58.31
C ALA A 18 3.12 -38.77 -57.40
N MET A 19 3.63 -39.92 -57.84
CA MET A 19 3.72 -41.13 -57.01
C MET A 19 4.62 -40.91 -55.79
N ARG A 20 5.80 -40.31 -55.96
CA ARG A 20 6.71 -40.00 -54.84
C ARG A 20 6.09 -39.03 -53.83
N ARG A 21 5.40 -37.99 -54.29
CA ARG A 21 4.66 -37.07 -53.41
C ARG A 21 3.58 -37.79 -52.62
N LYS A 22 2.76 -38.63 -53.28
CA LYS A 22 1.73 -39.42 -52.59
C LYS A 22 2.32 -40.38 -51.55
N THR A 23 3.44 -41.03 -51.85
CA THR A 23 4.12 -41.90 -50.88
C THR A 23 4.65 -41.09 -49.69
N ALA A 24 5.24 -39.92 -49.93
CA ALA A 24 5.74 -39.05 -48.87
C ALA A 24 4.61 -38.48 -48.00
N GLU A 25 3.48 -38.08 -48.60
CA GLU A 25 2.28 -37.60 -47.89
C GLU A 25 1.67 -38.73 -47.04
N MET A 26 1.53 -39.94 -47.59
CA MET A 26 1.03 -41.10 -46.84
C MET A 26 1.96 -41.48 -45.69
N GLU A 27 3.28 -41.40 -45.88
CA GLU A 27 4.25 -41.67 -44.82
C GLU A 27 4.20 -40.59 -43.73
N ALA A 28 4.04 -39.32 -44.09
CA ALA A 28 3.88 -38.22 -43.14
C ALA A 28 2.57 -38.35 -42.33
N GLU A 29 1.47 -38.73 -42.97
CA GLU A 29 0.20 -39.03 -42.29
C GLU A 29 0.32 -40.24 -41.35
N LEU A 30 1.05 -41.28 -41.75
CA LEU A 30 1.26 -42.44 -40.88
C LEU A 30 2.12 -42.08 -39.66
N ARG A 31 3.14 -41.24 -39.84
CA ARG A 31 3.99 -40.74 -38.75
C ARG A 31 3.19 -39.90 -37.76
N THR A 32 2.38 -38.96 -38.24
CA THR A 32 1.53 -38.13 -37.35
C THR A 32 0.49 -38.97 -36.60
N LYS A 33 -0.13 -39.96 -37.24
CA LYS A 33 -1.03 -40.92 -36.57
C LYS A 33 -0.30 -41.75 -35.50
N THR A 34 0.93 -42.18 -35.78
CA THR A 34 1.73 -42.97 -34.83
C THR A 34 2.18 -42.14 -33.64
N GLU A 35 2.61 -40.89 -33.88
CA GLU A 35 2.98 -39.95 -32.82
C GLU A 35 1.78 -39.59 -31.94
N LEU A 36 0.62 -39.36 -32.53
CA LEU A 36 -0.61 -39.07 -31.79
C LEU A 36 -1.07 -40.27 -30.95
N ALA A 37 -1.01 -41.49 -31.49
CA ALA A 37 -1.30 -42.70 -30.75
C ALA A 37 -0.32 -42.94 -29.58
N LYS A 38 0.97 -42.67 -29.79
CA LYS A 38 1.99 -42.76 -28.73
C LYS A 38 1.76 -41.70 -27.64
N ALA A 39 1.45 -40.46 -28.03
CA ALA A 39 1.15 -39.38 -27.09
C ALA A 39 -0.10 -39.68 -26.24
N GLN A 40 -1.15 -40.26 -26.85
CA GLN A 40 -2.34 -40.71 -26.13
C GLN A 40 -2.04 -41.86 -25.16
N ALA A 41 -1.29 -42.87 -25.59
CA ALA A 41 -0.89 -43.98 -24.72
C ALA A 41 -0.03 -43.52 -23.52
N GLU A 42 0.88 -42.57 -23.73
CA GLU A 42 1.67 -41.96 -22.65
C GLU A 42 0.83 -41.09 -21.71
N ALA A 43 -0.16 -40.35 -22.24
CA ALA A 43 -1.08 -39.55 -21.43
C ALA A 43 -1.97 -40.45 -20.56
N ASP A 44 -2.55 -41.51 -21.14
CA ASP A 44 -3.35 -42.49 -20.42
C ASP A 44 -2.54 -43.25 -19.37
N GLY A 45 -1.28 -43.60 -19.70
CA GLY A 45 -0.33 -44.20 -18.76
C GLY A 45 -0.07 -43.31 -17.55
N ARG A 46 0.19 -42.01 -17.79
CA ARG A 46 0.37 -41.02 -16.72
C ARG A 46 -0.88 -40.86 -15.87
N ILE A 47 -2.07 -40.78 -16.46
CA ILE A 47 -3.34 -40.67 -15.73
C ILE A 47 -3.57 -41.88 -14.82
N ARG A 48 -3.31 -43.11 -15.30
CA ARG A 48 -3.44 -44.32 -14.48
C ARG A 48 -2.44 -44.35 -13.33
N GLN A 49 -1.20 -43.93 -13.58
CA GLN A 49 -0.17 -43.85 -12.55
C GLN A 49 -0.51 -42.81 -11.48
N GLU A 50 -1.01 -41.64 -11.87
CA GLU A 50 -1.46 -40.61 -10.93
C GLU A 50 -2.64 -41.07 -10.08
N ARG A 51 -3.62 -41.79 -10.65
CA ARG A 51 -4.73 -42.38 -9.90
C ARG A 51 -4.26 -43.42 -8.89
N ALA A 52 -3.40 -44.35 -9.30
CA ALA A 52 -2.84 -45.36 -8.41
C ALA A 52 -2.00 -44.73 -7.27
N ASN A 53 -1.21 -43.70 -7.59
CA ASN A 53 -0.47 -42.94 -6.58
C ASN A 53 -1.40 -42.20 -5.62
N HIS A 54 -2.50 -41.63 -6.13
CA HIS A 54 -3.48 -40.96 -5.30
C HIS A 54 -4.14 -41.92 -4.30
N ASP A 55 -4.54 -43.11 -4.76
CA ASP A 55 -5.13 -44.14 -3.91
C ASP A 55 -4.15 -44.60 -2.82
N LEU A 56 -2.88 -44.82 -3.17
CA LEU A 56 -1.81 -45.15 -2.20
C LEU A 56 -1.58 -44.02 -1.18
N ILE A 57 -1.61 -42.76 -1.61
CA ILE A 57 -1.48 -41.61 -0.71
C ILE A 57 -2.68 -41.55 0.24
N MET A 58 -3.90 -41.77 -0.27
CA MET A 58 -5.12 -41.76 0.55
C MET A 58 -5.12 -42.91 1.58
N GLU A 59 -4.65 -44.08 1.18
CA GLU A 59 -4.49 -45.22 2.08
C GLU A 59 -3.44 -44.95 3.16
N LYS A 60 -2.28 -44.39 2.79
CA LYS A 60 -1.25 -43.96 3.75
C LYS A 60 -1.79 -42.93 4.74
N VAL A 61 -2.54 -41.94 4.27
CA VAL A 61 -3.18 -40.92 5.13
C VAL A 61 -4.17 -41.56 6.10
N ARG A 62 -4.96 -42.56 5.66
CA ARG A 62 -5.86 -43.30 6.54
C ARG A 62 -5.11 -44.11 7.60
N LEU A 63 -4.05 -44.81 7.22
CA LEU A 63 -3.21 -45.59 8.14
C LEU A 63 -2.54 -44.69 9.18
N GLU A 64 -1.98 -43.55 8.76
CA GLU A 64 -1.43 -42.54 9.66
C GLU A 64 -2.49 -41.96 10.61
N ALA A 65 -3.73 -41.81 10.13
CA ALA A 65 -4.84 -41.34 10.97
C ALA A 65 -5.25 -42.38 12.03
N ILE A 66 -5.24 -43.67 11.68
CA ILE A 66 -5.51 -44.77 12.62
C ILE A 66 -4.37 -44.84 13.66
N GLU A 67 -3.12 -44.75 13.23
CA GLU A 67 -1.96 -44.79 14.13
C GLU A 67 -1.91 -43.58 15.07
N LYS A 68 -2.24 -42.38 14.57
CA LYS A 68 -2.41 -41.19 15.40
C LYS A 68 -3.56 -41.36 16.39
N ARG A 69 -4.69 -41.93 15.97
CA ARG A 69 -5.81 -42.23 16.87
C ARG A 69 -5.40 -43.19 17.97
N ASP A 70 -4.67 -44.26 17.65
CA ASP A 70 -4.19 -45.22 18.64
C ASP A 70 -3.12 -44.64 19.56
N THR A 71 -2.24 -43.79 19.03
CA THR A 71 -1.25 -43.05 19.83
C THR A 71 -1.92 -42.06 20.78
N VAL A 72 -2.99 -41.39 20.33
CA VAL A 72 -3.81 -40.50 21.16
C VAL A 72 -4.59 -41.32 22.20
N LEU A 73 -5.14 -42.48 21.85
CA LEU A 73 -5.82 -43.35 22.80
C LEU A 73 -4.85 -43.94 23.84
N LYS A 74 -3.64 -44.32 23.43
CA LYS A 74 -2.57 -44.76 24.34
C LYS A 74 -2.11 -43.61 25.23
N SER A 75 -1.88 -42.41 24.71
CA SER A 75 -1.49 -41.26 25.54
C SER A 75 -2.61 -40.82 26.49
N ILE A 76 -3.87 -40.97 26.11
CA ILE A 76 -5.03 -40.78 27.00
C ILE A 76 -5.07 -41.88 28.07
N ALA A 77 -4.81 -43.15 27.71
CA ALA A 77 -4.79 -44.26 28.66
C ALA A 77 -3.60 -44.18 29.63
N ASP A 78 -2.41 -43.82 29.14
CA ASP A 78 -1.18 -43.62 29.91
C ASP A 78 -1.32 -42.37 30.79
N GLY A 79 -1.85 -41.28 30.25
CA GLY A 79 -2.24 -40.09 31.00
C GLY A 79 -3.30 -40.38 32.06
N GLY A 80 -4.25 -41.28 31.76
CA GLY A 80 -5.28 -41.76 32.69
C GLY A 80 -4.71 -42.61 33.83
N LYS A 81 -3.69 -43.43 33.56
CA LYS A 81 -2.93 -44.16 34.59
C LYS A 81 -2.14 -43.21 35.50
N ILE A 82 -1.52 -42.18 34.94
CA ILE A 82 -0.78 -41.14 35.68
C ILE A 82 -1.75 -40.29 36.53
N LEU A 83 -2.92 -39.95 35.97
CA LEU A 83 -3.98 -39.24 36.69
C LEU A 83 -4.57 -40.08 37.83
N GLY A 84 -4.77 -41.39 37.63
CA GLY A 84 -5.33 -42.29 38.64
C GLY A 84 -4.51 -42.40 39.92
N GLN A 85 -3.18 -42.23 39.85
CA GLN A 85 -2.29 -42.22 41.03
C GLN A 85 -2.12 -40.83 41.66
N GLY A 86 -2.33 -39.75 40.91
CA GLY A 86 -2.20 -38.36 41.39
C GLY A 86 -3.49 -37.74 41.92
N ILE A 87 -4.67 -38.23 41.51
CA ILE A 87 -5.97 -37.64 41.87
C ILE A 87 -6.35 -37.92 43.34
N SER A 88 -5.96 -39.07 43.92
CA SER A 88 -6.33 -39.39 45.31
C SER A 88 -5.70 -38.45 46.33
N SER A 89 -4.52 -37.87 46.04
CA SER A 89 -3.87 -36.85 46.88
C SER A 89 -4.32 -35.42 46.58
N TYR A 90 -5.00 -35.20 45.44
CA TYR A 90 -5.51 -33.89 45.02
C TYR A 90 -6.96 -33.65 45.46
N LEU A 91 -7.74 -34.71 45.63
CA LEU A 91 -9.16 -34.64 46.05
C LEU A 91 -9.35 -34.31 47.55
N ASP A 92 -8.34 -34.55 48.39
CA ASP A 92 -8.40 -34.23 49.82
C ASP A 92 -8.15 -32.74 50.13
N ASP A 93 -7.58 -31.99 49.18
CA ASP A 93 -7.23 -30.58 49.37
C ASP A 93 -8.30 -29.66 48.76
N LYS A 94 -9.25 -29.22 49.60
CA LYS A 94 -10.40 -28.38 49.21
C LYS A 94 -10.00 -27.08 48.51
N ASP A 95 -8.85 -26.48 48.83
CA ASP A 95 -8.41 -25.23 48.20
C ASP A 95 -7.85 -25.46 46.79
N LYS A 96 -7.11 -26.54 46.58
CA LYS A 96 -6.61 -26.93 45.24
C LYS A 96 -7.75 -27.32 44.30
N LEU A 97 -8.76 -28.01 44.83
CA LEU A 97 -9.96 -28.41 44.09
C LEU A 97 -10.77 -27.18 43.61
N ARG A 98 -10.98 -26.20 44.49
CA ARG A 98 -11.67 -24.93 44.14
C ARG A 98 -10.90 -24.15 43.07
N ASN A 99 -9.59 -23.99 43.24
CA ASN A 99 -8.78 -23.22 42.29
C ASN A 99 -8.72 -23.90 40.92
N THR A 100 -8.63 -25.23 40.89
CA THR A 100 -8.65 -25.99 39.64
C THR A 100 -10.01 -25.95 38.96
N ALA A 101 -11.10 -26.05 39.72
CA ALA A 101 -12.45 -25.88 39.17
C ALA A 101 -12.60 -24.48 38.55
N LEU A 102 -12.14 -23.42 39.22
CA LEU A 102 -12.15 -22.06 38.68
C LEU A 102 -11.33 -21.92 37.39
N VAL A 103 -10.14 -22.52 37.33
CA VAL A 103 -9.28 -22.50 36.13
C VAL A 103 -9.93 -23.25 34.98
N VAL A 104 -10.45 -24.46 35.22
CA VAL A 104 -11.10 -25.29 34.20
C VAL A 104 -12.38 -24.62 33.69
N THR A 105 -13.21 -24.08 34.58
CA THR A 105 -14.41 -23.31 34.20
C THR A 105 -14.03 -22.05 33.45
N GLY A 106 -12.96 -21.34 33.84
CA GLY A 106 -12.44 -20.17 33.13
C GLY A 106 -11.97 -20.50 31.71
N ILE A 107 -11.25 -21.63 31.54
CA ILE A 107 -10.81 -22.12 30.23
C ILE A 107 -12.02 -22.53 29.38
N ALA A 108 -12.97 -23.29 29.95
CA ALA A 108 -14.17 -23.73 29.24
C ALA A 108 -15.04 -22.54 28.81
N ALA A 109 -15.24 -21.56 29.69
CA ALA A 109 -15.90 -20.31 29.37
C ALA A 109 -15.14 -19.55 28.27
N GLY A 110 -13.82 -19.46 28.35
CA GLY A 110 -12.98 -18.86 27.31
C GLY A 110 -13.11 -19.53 25.94
N VAL A 111 -13.07 -20.87 25.90
CA VAL A 111 -13.23 -21.66 24.67
C VAL A 111 -14.66 -21.53 24.11
N TYR A 112 -15.68 -21.59 24.96
CA TYR A 112 -17.07 -21.43 24.53
C TYR A 112 -17.34 -20.02 24.00
N THR A 113 -16.82 -18.99 24.67
CA THR A 113 -16.94 -17.59 24.22
C THR A 113 -16.21 -17.38 22.89
N ALA A 114 -15.02 -17.98 22.73
CA ALA A 114 -14.27 -17.93 21.48
C ALA A 114 -15.02 -18.67 20.35
N LYS A 115 -15.51 -19.89 20.58
CA LYS A 115 -16.14 -20.73 19.57
C LYS A 115 -17.50 -20.17 19.12
N THR A 116 -18.31 -19.67 20.04
CA THR A 116 -19.60 -19.04 19.74
C THR A 116 -19.43 -17.65 19.14
N GLY A 117 -18.36 -16.93 19.51
CA GLY A 117 -18.02 -15.64 18.92
C GLY A 117 -17.55 -15.71 17.46
N ILE A 118 -17.02 -16.85 16.99
CA ILE A 118 -16.47 -16.98 15.63
C ILE A 118 -17.57 -17.10 14.55
N GLY A 119 -18.72 -17.70 14.85
CA GLY A 119 -19.75 -18.05 13.86
C GLY A 119 -20.55 -16.89 13.25
N ILE A 120 -20.70 -15.77 13.97
CA ILE A 120 -21.48 -14.60 13.52
C ILE A 120 -20.58 -13.56 12.84
N SER A 121 -19.26 -13.78 12.86
CA SER A 121 -18.29 -12.69 12.71
C SER A 121 -17.49 -12.71 11.42
N GLY A 122 -17.56 -13.72 10.54
CA GLY A 122 -16.71 -13.82 9.33
C GLY A 122 -16.67 -12.57 8.44
N ARG A 123 -17.83 -12.04 8.01
CA ARG A 123 -17.92 -10.83 7.18
C ARG A 123 -17.68 -9.52 7.95
N PHE A 124 -18.01 -9.48 9.23
CA PHE A 124 -17.79 -8.31 10.10
C PHE A 124 -16.32 -8.19 10.56
N ILE A 125 -15.63 -9.33 10.69
CA ILE A 125 -14.19 -9.45 10.97
C ILE A 125 -13.41 -9.05 9.75
N GLU A 126 -13.80 -9.49 8.55
CA GLU A 126 -13.13 -9.11 7.30
C GLU A 126 -13.19 -7.59 7.07
N ALA A 127 -14.36 -6.97 7.26
CA ALA A 127 -14.54 -5.52 7.17
C ALA A 127 -13.87 -4.72 8.31
N ARG A 128 -13.54 -5.35 9.44
CA ARG A 128 -12.89 -4.69 10.59
C ARG A 128 -11.37 -4.91 10.63
N LEU A 129 -10.87 -5.99 10.03
CA LEU A 129 -9.49 -6.47 10.19
C LEU A 129 -8.65 -6.47 8.91
N GLY A 130 -9.28 -6.44 7.72
CA GLY A 130 -8.58 -6.32 6.44
C GLY A 130 -8.32 -4.85 6.09
N LYS A 131 -7.09 -4.54 5.65
CA LYS A 131 -6.77 -3.26 5.02
C LYS A 131 -7.39 -3.28 3.60
N PRO A 132 -8.28 -2.34 3.23
CA PRO A 132 -8.85 -2.29 1.88
C PRO A 132 -7.78 -2.13 0.81
N SER A 133 -8.04 -2.63 -0.40
CA SER A 133 -7.10 -2.59 -1.53
C SER A 133 -6.66 -1.18 -1.91
N LEU A 134 -7.60 -0.22 -1.84
CA LEU A 134 -7.40 1.20 -2.13
C LEU A 134 -6.52 1.93 -1.11
N VAL A 135 -6.33 1.37 0.08
CA VAL A 135 -5.51 2.01 1.12
C VAL A 135 -4.06 1.69 0.82
N ARG A 136 -3.22 2.70 0.59
CA ARG A 136 -1.76 2.53 0.47
C ARG A 136 -1.10 2.40 1.84
N GLU A 137 -1.52 3.21 2.80
CA GLU A 137 -0.94 3.27 4.14
C GLU A 137 -2.02 3.55 5.20
N THR A 138 -1.88 3.00 6.41
CA THR A 138 -2.79 3.31 7.53
C THR A 138 -2.12 3.14 8.89
N SER A 139 -2.56 3.93 9.89
CA SER A 139 -2.22 3.69 11.31
C SER A 139 -3.00 2.54 11.94
N ARG A 140 -4.06 2.04 11.29
CA ARG A 140 -4.89 0.99 11.85
C ARG A 140 -4.10 -0.31 11.92
N MET A 141 -4.20 -0.96 13.07
CA MET A 141 -3.51 -2.21 13.31
C MET A 141 -4.16 -3.33 12.49
N THR A 142 -3.36 -3.98 11.64
CA THR A 142 -3.78 -5.17 10.91
C THR A 142 -3.68 -6.41 11.80
N PHE A 143 -4.54 -7.41 11.61
CA PHE A 143 -4.52 -8.66 12.38
C PHE A 143 -3.13 -9.34 12.39
N SER A 144 -2.41 -9.29 11.27
CA SER A 144 -1.04 -9.82 11.16
C SER A 144 -0.03 -9.12 12.10
N GLN A 145 -0.22 -7.83 12.38
CA GLN A 145 0.60 -7.08 13.33
C GLN A 145 0.21 -7.38 14.78
N LEU A 146 -1.09 -7.59 15.02
CA LEU A 146 -1.62 -8.00 16.33
C LEU A 146 -1.08 -9.38 16.75
N ALA A 147 -1.06 -10.34 15.82
CA ALA A 147 -0.52 -11.68 16.05
C ALA A 147 0.99 -11.68 16.31
N LYS A 148 1.75 -10.81 15.64
CA LYS A 148 3.22 -10.74 15.78
C LYS A 148 3.68 -10.04 17.07
N SER A 149 2.87 -9.17 17.67
CA SER A 149 3.29 -8.37 18.84
C SER A 149 2.15 -8.09 19.83
N PRO A 150 1.62 -9.12 20.52
CA PRO A 150 0.39 -9.01 21.32
C PRO A 150 0.49 -8.01 22.48
N LEU A 151 1.63 -7.98 23.20
CA LEU A 151 1.80 -7.13 24.40
C LEU A 151 1.89 -5.63 24.07
N SER A 152 2.69 -5.25 23.07
CA SER A 152 2.84 -3.84 22.65
C SER A 152 1.58 -3.33 21.95
N SER A 153 0.89 -4.20 21.22
CA SER A 153 -0.40 -3.90 20.59
C SER A 153 -1.48 -3.65 21.64
N MET A 154 -1.53 -4.46 22.70
CA MET A 154 -2.48 -4.27 23.80
C MET A 154 -2.25 -2.94 24.53
N LYS A 155 -0.98 -2.54 24.73
CA LYS A 155 -0.62 -1.23 25.30
C LYS A 155 -1.12 -0.05 24.44
N ARG A 156 -1.01 -0.14 23.11
CA ARG A 156 -1.54 0.87 22.16
C ARG A 156 -3.06 0.92 22.10
N ILE A 157 -3.72 -0.23 22.23
CA ILE A 157 -5.19 -0.34 22.28
C ILE A 157 -5.74 0.27 23.58
N LEU A 158 -5.07 0.02 24.70
CA LEU A 158 -5.43 0.58 26.02
C LEU A 158 -5.06 2.06 26.18
N GLY A 159 -4.46 2.70 25.17
CA GLY A 159 -4.09 4.11 25.20
C GLY A 159 -2.95 4.44 26.18
N VAL A 160 -2.24 3.44 26.69
CA VAL A 160 -1.19 3.63 27.71
C VAL A 160 0.13 3.96 27.00
N GLY A 161 0.49 5.25 26.93
CA GLY A 161 1.82 5.71 26.51
C GLY A 161 1.94 6.38 25.14
N THR A 162 0.84 6.75 24.49
CA THR A 162 0.92 7.69 23.36
C THR A 162 1.04 9.11 23.90
N LYS A 163 2.27 9.63 24.02
CA LYS A 163 2.46 11.08 24.11
C LYS A 163 1.90 11.68 22.82
N ALA A 164 1.06 12.71 22.94
CA ALA A 164 0.64 13.50 21.81
C ALA A 164 1.87 14.28 21.32
N ASP A 165 2.57 13.75 20.32
CA ASP A 165 3.52 14.57 19.55
C ASP A 165 2.71 15.65 18.82
N ASP A 166 3.22 16.87 18.82
CA ASP A 166 2.66 17.99 18.05
C ASP A 166 2.64 17.60 16.56
N ALA A 167 1.51 17.79 15.86
CA ALA A 167 1.36 17.51 14.42
C ALA A 167 2.42 18.23 13.59
N MET A 168 2.89 19.36 14.12
CA MET A 168 3.80 20.28 13.45
C MET A 168 5.28 19.97 13.73
N THR A 169 5.59 18.95 14.53
CA THR A 169 6.99 18.61 14.84
C THR A 169 7.72 18.20 13.56
N GLY A 170 8.64 19.05 13.11
CA GLY A 170 9.41 18.85 11.88
C GLY A 170 8.75 19.34 10.59
N ILE A 171 7.60 20.04 10.68
CA ILE A 171 6.99 20.75 9.55
C ILE A 171 7.36 22.23 9.66
N VAL A 172 8.01 22.75 8.63
CA VAL A 172 8.36 24.18 8.53
C VAL A 172 7.38 24.83 7.56
N LEU A 173 6.59 25.79 8.04
CA LEU A 173 5.62 26.54 7.25
C LEU A 173 5.73 28.03 7.54
N GLU A 174 5.16 28.82 6.63
CA GLU A 174 4.96 30.24 6.83
C GLU A 174 4.03 30.50 8.03
N LYS A 175 4.21 31.63 8.73
CA LYS A 175 3.52 31.91 10.00
C LYS A 175 1.99 31.92 9.86
N GLY A 176 1.47 32.49 8.77
CA GLY A 176 0.03 32.53 8.51
C GLY A 176 -0.56 31.14 8.37
N LEU A 177 0.05 30.33 7.50
CA LEU A 177 -0.34 28.94 7.27
C LEU A 177 -0.19 28.07 8.53
N ASP A 178 0.91 28.19 9.28
CA ASP A 178 1.10 27.46 10.55
C ASP A 178 -0.02 27.76 11.55
N SER A 179 -0.39 29.04 11.70
CA SER A 179 -1.49 29.44 12.59
C SER A 179 -2.84 28.88 12.14
N GLN A 180 -3.14 28.93 10.84
CA GLN A 180 -4.37 28.36 10.28
C GLN A 180 -4.43 26.85 10.52
N LEU A 181 -3.36 26.12 10.21
CA LEU A 181 -3.29 24.67 10.37
C LEU A 181 -3.36 24.24 11.84
N ARG A 182 -2.75 24.99 12.76
CA ARG A 182 -2.90 24.74 14.22
C ARG A 182 -4.34 24.91 14.67
N LYS A 183 -5.05 25.93 14.16
CA LYS A 183 -6.48 26.12 14.45
C LYS A 183 -7.31 24.94 13.96
N ILE A 184 -7.03 24.43 12.76
CA ILE A 184 -7.68 23.23 12.19
C ILE A 184 -7.39 22.00 13.04
N ALA A 185 -6.15 21.80 13.49
CA ALA A 185 -5.80 20.67 14.33
C ALA A 185 -6.48 20.72 15.70
N LEU A 186 -6.55 21.91 16.31
CA LEU A 186 -7.25 22.14 17.57
C LEU A 186 -8.76 21.94 17.42
N SER A 187 -9.38 22.50 16.37
CA SER A 187 -10.81 22.33 16.12
C SER A 187 -11.15 20.85 15.89
N THR A 188 -10.37 20.14 15.07
CA THR A 188 -10.55 18.70 14.80
C THR A 188 -10.46 17.86 16.07
N SER A 189 -9.46 18.13 16.92
CA SER A 189 -9.29 17.45 18.20
C SER A 189 -10.48 17.69 19.16
N ASN A 190 -10.96 18.93 19.23
CA ASN A 190 -12.14 19.29 20.03
C ASN A 190 -13.43 18.68 19.48
N THR A 191 -13.63 18.70 18.16
CA THR A 191 -14.76 18.06 17.46
C THR A 191 -14.83 16.58 17.80
N LYS A 192 -13.70 15.87 17.72
CA LYS A 192 -13.61 14.47 18.13
C LYS A 192 -13.98 14.28 19.60
N LYS A 193 -13.45 15.11 20.51
CA LYS A 193 -13.74 15.03 21.95
C LYS A 193 -15.24 15.19 22.23
N ASN A 194 -15.91 16.05 21.47
CA ASN A 194 -17.34 16.35 21.61
C ASN A 194 -18.24 15.45 20.75
N ARG A 195 -17.68 14.51 19.96
CA ARG A 195 -18.42 13.67 19.00
C ARG A 195 -19.29 14.48 18.03
N ALA A 196 -18.79 15.63 17.62
CA ALA A 196 -19.42 16.43 16.59
C ALA A 196 -18.97 15.94 15.19
N PRO A 197 -19.75 16.22 14.13
CA PRO A 197 -19.34 15.90 12.76
C PRO A 197 -18.02 16.55 12.36
N PHE A 198 -17.19 15.80 11.63
CA PHE A 198 -15.92 16.30 11.12
C PHE A 198 -16.10 17.14 9.87
N ARG A 199 -15.32 18.23 9.81
CA ARG A 199 -15.22 19.09 8.64
C ARG A 199 -14.22 18.52 7.64
N HIS A 200 -14.55 18.55 6.35
CA HIS A 200 -13.72 18.09 5.27
C HIS A 200 -12.76 19.20 4.80
N LEU A 201 -11.54 18.81 4.46
CA LEU A 201 -10.44 19.74 4.20
C LEU A 201 -9.84 19.48 2.82
N LEU A 202 -9.59 20.53 2.04
CA LEU A 202 -8.80 20.47 0.81
C LEU A 202 -7.46 21.16 1.00
N LEU A 203 -6.38 20.42 0.80
CA LEU A 203 -5.01 20.93 0.73
C LEU A 203 -4.62 21.07 -0.74
N HIS A 204 -4.34 22.28 -1.21
CA HIS A 204 -3.92 22.51 -2.60
C HIS A 204 -2.60 23.24 -2.70
N GLY A 205 -1.99 23.20 -3.88
CA GLY A 205 -0.72 23.87 -4.19
C GLY A 205 0.29 22.93 -4.83
N PRO A 206 1.54 23.38 -5.09
CA PRO A 206 2.54 22.60 -5.81
C PRO A 206 2.88 21.24 -5.15
N PRO A 207 3.40 20.27 -5.92
CA PRO A 207 3.84 19.00 -5.37
C PRO A 207 5.07 19.17 -4.47
N GLY A 208 5.12 18.41 -3.37
CA GLY A 208 6.29 18.41 -2.49
C GLY A 208 6.34 19.53 -1.45
N THR A 209 5.24 20.25 -1.23
CA THR A 209 5.08 21.28 -0.18
C THR A 209 4.65 20.74 1.18
N GLY A 210 4.44 19.42 1.31
CA GLY A 210 4.18 18.77 2.60
C GLY A 210 2.72 18.47 2.93
N LYS A 211 1.79 18.56 1.97
CA LYS A 211 0.37 18.22 2.13
C LYS A 211 0.13 16.88 2.84
N THR A 212 0.73 15.79 2.35
CA THR A 212 0.65 14.45 2.94
C THR A 212 1.28 14.36 4.33
N LEU A 213 2.36 15.12 4.57
CA LEU A 213 3.04 15.16 5.88
C LEU A 213 2.15 15.82 6.93
N PHE A 214 1.50 16.93 6.56
CA PHE A 214 0.54 17.62 7.41
C PHE A 214 -0.66 16.73 7.74
N ALA A 215 -1.26 16.04 6.75
CA ALA A 215 -2.39 15.15 6.99
C ALA A 215 -2.08 14.03 8.02
N ARG A 216 -0.87 13.45 7.97
CA ARG A 216 -0.40 12.48 8.98
C ARG A 216 -0.25 13.12 10.36
N GLY A 217 0.33 14.32 10.43
CA GLY A 217 0.45 15.09 11.66
C GLY A 217 -0.91 15.38 12.29
N LEU A 218 -1.85 15.88 11.48
CA LEU A 218 -3.21 16.22 11.88
C LEU A 218 -3.93 15.02 12.50
N ALA A 219 -3.85 13.85 11.86
CA ALA A 219 -4.43 12.63 12.41
C ALA A 219 -3.80 12.28 13.77
N LYS A 220 -2.47 12.33 13.86
CA LYS A 220 -1.73 11.99 15.09
C LYS A 220 -2.09 12.92 16.26
N GLN A 221 -2.11 14.23 16.04
CA GLN A 221 -2.46 15.22 17.06
C GLN A 221 -3.93 15.15 17.48
N SER A 222 -4.84 14.93 16.52
CA SER A 222 -6.26 14.74 16.81
C SER A 222 -6.54 13.34 17.41
N GLY A 223 -5.53 12.47 17.44
CA GLY A 223 -5.63 11.08 17.85
C GLY A 223 -6.56 10.24 16.97
N LEU A 224 -6.84 10.69 15.75
CA LEU A 224 -7.59 9.92 14.75
C LEU A 224 -6.67 8.82 14.21
N ASP A 225 -7.27 7.72 13.77
CA ASP A 225 -6.54 6.85 12.86
C ASP A 225 -6.39 7.56 11.50
N TYR A 226 -5.41 7.19 10.68
CA TYR A 226 -5.29 7.69 9.30
C TYR A 226 -5.29 6.55 8.29
N ALA A 227 -5.76 6.84 7.08
CA ALA A 227 -5.57 6.02 5.92
C ALA A 227 -5.31 6.90 4.70
N ILE A 228 -4.32 6.52 3.90
CA ILE A 228 -3.90 7.24 2.69
C ILE A 228 -4.35 6.41 1.48
N LEU A 229 -5.09 7.04 0.58
CA LEU A 229 -5.42 6.52 -0.75
C LEU A 229 -4.95 7.52 -1.81
N THR A 230 -4.73 7.04 -3.02
CA THR A 230 -4.34 7.89 -4.15
C THR A 230 -5.43 7.86 -5.21
N GLY A 231 -5.85 9.03 -5.70
CA GLY A 231 -6.92 9.16 -6.68
C GLY A 231 -6.64 8.39 -7.97
N GLY A 232 -5.38 8.36 -8.41
CA GLY A 232 -4.93 7.57 -9.56
C GLY A 232 -5.11 6.06 -9.42
N ASP A 233 -5.31 5.51 -8.21
CA ASP A 233 -5.54 4.06 -8.02
C ASP A 233 -6.99 3.66 -8.29
N ILE A 234 -7.92 4.62 -8.38
CA ILE A 234 -9.36 4.33 -8.54
C ILE A 234 -9.69 4.03 -10.01
N ALA A 235 -9.12 4.79 -10.95
CA ALA A 235 -9.41 4.63 -12.37
C ALA A 235 -9.05 3.22 -12.93
N PRO A 236 -7.89 2.61 -12.57
CA PRO A 236 -7.53 1.27 -13.03
C PRO A 236 -8.47 0.14 -12.59
N LEU A 237 -9.27 0.35 -11.53
CA LEU A 237 -10.22 -0.66 -11.03
C LEU A 237 -11.46 -0.81 -11.93
N GLY A 238 -11.74 0.15 -12.82
CA GLY A 238 -12.92 0.14 -13.69
C GLY A 238 -14.22 -0.09 -12.90
N ARG A 239 -14.98 -1.12 -13.27
CA ARG A 239 -16.24 -1.49 -12.61
C ARG A 239 -16.10 -1.87 -11.14
N GLU A 240 -14.95 -2.38 -10.71
CA GLU A 240 -14.73 -2.78 -9.32
C GLU A 240 -14.54 -1.59 -8.37
N ALA A 241 -14.24 -0.40 -8.92
CA ALA A 241 -14.00 0.83 -8.16
C ALA A 241 -15.15 1.15 -7.19
N VAL A 242 -16.40 0.98 -7.64
CA VAL A 242 -17.60 1.21 -6.81
C VAL A 242 -17.59 0.30 -5.58
N THR A 243 -17.37 -0.99 -5.80
CA THR A 243 -17.36 -1.99 -4.73
C THR A 243 -16.24 -1.72 -3.71
N GLU A 244 -15.04 -1.40 -4.19
CA GLU A 244 -13.89 -1.10 -3.32
C GLU A 244 -14.08 0.21 -2.54
N LEU A 245 -14.69 1.23 -3.15
CA LEU A 245 -15.08 2.46 -2.44
C LEU A 245 -16.09 2.17 -1.33
N HIS A 246 -17.12 1.36 -1.59
CA HIS A 246 -18.06 0.98 -0.53
C HIS A 246 -17.36 0.26 0.63
N LYS A 247 -16.48 -0.70 0.33
CA LYS A 247 -15.68 -1.42 1.35
C LYS A 247 -14.78 -0.47 2.14
N LEU A 248 -14.14 0.50 1.48
CA LEU A 248 -13.30 1.50 2.12
C LEU A 248 -14.08 2.33 3.15
N PHE A 249 -15.25 2.86 2.78
CA PHE A 249 -16.06 3.67 3.69
C PHE A 249 -16.67 2.83 4.81
N ASP A 250 -17.14 1.61 4.54
CA ASP A 250 -17.64 0.73 5.60
C ASP A 250 -16.52 0.37 6.57
N TRP A 251 -15.31 0.07 6.06
CA TRP A 251 -14.12 -0.11 6.88
C TRP A 251 -13.80 1.16 7.69
N ALA A 252 -13.86 2.35 7.09
CA ALA A 252 -13.59 3.61 7.78
C ALA A 252 -14.49 3.82 9.00
N LYS A 253 -15.79 3.55 8.85
CA LYS A 253 -16.79 3.64 9.93
C LYS A 253 -16.56 2.68 11.09
N THR A 254 -15.79 1.60 10.90
CA THR A 254 -15.45 0.67 12.00
C THR A 254 -14.36 1.20 12.93
N SER A 255 -13.70 2.32 12.60
CA SER A 255 -12.69 2.93 13.46
C SER A 255 -13.29 3.43 14.77
N ARG A 256 -12.71 3.00 15.90
CA ARG A 256 -13.14 3.47 17.24
C ARG A 256 -12.65 4.87 17.57
N LYS A 257 -11.55 5.30 16.95
CA LYS A 257 -10.92 6.60 17.22
C LYS A 257 -11.43 7.71 16.30
N GLY A 258 -12.28 7.38 15.33
CA GLY A 258 -12.46 8.17 14.11
C GLY A 258 -11.32 7.93 13.12
N LEU A 259 -11.56 8.16 11.83
CA LEU A 259 -10.56 7.96 10.77
C LEU A 259 -10.40 9.21 9.90
N LEU A 260 -9.17 9.68 9.72
CA LEU A 260 -8.80 10.63 8.69
C LEU A 260 -8.50 9.88 7.39
N LEU A 261 -9.38 10.05 6.39
CA LEU A 261 -9.20 9.53 5.04
C LEU A 261 -8.50 10.59 4.19
N PHE A 262 -7.21 10.39 3.92
CA PHE A 262 -6.41 11.26 3.08
C PHE A 262 -6.39 10.75 1.64
N VAL A 263 -6.83 11.61 0.72
CA VAL A 263 -6.91 11.35 -0.73
C VAL A 263 -5.82 12.15 -1.42
N ASP A 264 -4.70 11.52 -1.72
CA ASP A 264 -3.61 12.13 -2.50
C ASP A 264 -3.94 12.12 -3.99
N GLU A 265 -3.49 13.12 -4.75
CA GLU A 265 -3.81 13.27 -6.19
C GLU A 265 -5.31 13.10 -6.46
N ALA A 266 -6.13 13.77 -5.66
CA ALA A 266 -7.59 13.66 -5.70
C ALA A 266 -8.18 14.09 -7.05
N ASP A 267 -7.48 14.97 -7.78
CA ASP A 267 -7.74 15.32 -9.17
C ASP A 267 -7.78 14.10 -10.11
N GLY A 268 -7.08 13.01 -9.79
CA GLY A 268 -7.09 11.79 -10.62
C GLY A 268 -8.46 11.11 -10.77
N PHE A 269 -9.42 11.35 -9.86
CA PHE A 269 -10.78 10.78 -9.99
C PHE A 269 -11.93 11.76 -9.69
N LEU A 270 -11.65 12.92 -9.06
CA LEU A 270 -12.65 13.92 -8.69
C LEU A 270 -12.84 15.04 -9.74
N GLN A 271 -12.29 14.87 -10.94
CA GLN A 271 -12.44 15.83 -12.04
C GLN A 271 -13.91 15.98 -12.49
N SER A 272 -14.26 17.19 -12.94
CA SER A 272 -15.59 17.55 -13.41
C SER A 272 -16.06 16.71 -14.62
N ARG A 273 -17.34 16.32 -14.55
CA ARG A 273 -18.06 15.52 -15.55
C ARG A 273 -18.15 16.15 -16.93
N GLU A 274 -18.10 17.48 -16.99
CA GLU A 274 -18.34 18.27 -18.20
C GLU A 274 -17.06 18.55 -18.98
N THR A 275 -15.93 18.64 -18.29
CA THR A 275 -14.65 19.11 -18.86
C THR A 275 -13.73 17.97 -19.30
N ALA A 276 -13.92 16.77 -18.76
CA ALA A 276 -13.08 15.62 -19.07
C ALA A 276 -13.87 14.51 -19.80
N LYS A 277 -13.23 13.83 -20.77
CA LYS A 277 -13.70 12.57 -21.38
C LYS A 277 -13.61 11.44 -20.34
N ILE A 278 -14.42 11.52 -19.29
CA ILE A 278 -14.46 10.57 -18.17
C ILE A 278 -15.18 9.30 -18.63
N SER A 279 -14.59 8.13 -18.33
CA SER A 279 -15.23 6.84 -18.60
C SER A 279 -16.49 6.65 -17.75
N GLU A 280 -17.42 5.81 -18.21
CA GLU A 280 -18.62 5.49 -17.43
C GLU A 280 -18.27 4.92 -16.05
N ASP A 281 -17.23 4.07 -15.98
CA ASP A 281 -16.72 3.49 -14.73
C ASP A 281 -16.24 4.56 -13.74
N GLN A 282 -15.51 5.57 -14.23
CA GLN A 282 -15.02 6.67 -13.39
C GLN A 282 -16.18 7.57 -12.91
N ARG A 283 -17.21 7.79 -13.74
CA ARG A 283 -18.45 8.48 -13.32
C ARG A 283 -19.17 7.71 -12.21
N ASN A 284 -19.28 6.40 -12.36
CA ASN A 284 -19.91 5.53 -11.36
C ASN A 284 -19.13 5.53 -10.04
N ALA A 285 -17.80 5.49 -10.10
CA ALA A 285 -16.94 5.61 -8.93
C ALA A 285 -17.11 6.97 -8.22
N LEU A 286 -17.14 8.08 -8.97
CA LEU A 286 -17.38 9.42 -8.44
C LEU A 286 -18.76 9.52 -7.76
N ASN A 287 -19.81 8.98 -8.39
CA ASN A 287 -21.15 8.95 -7.79
C ASN A 287 -21.19 8.12 -6.51
N ALA A 288 -20.52 6.96 -6.46
CA ALA A 288 -20.42 6.15 -5.25
C ALA A 288 -19.67 6.87 -4.13
N PHE A 289 -18.61 7.60 -4.48
CA PHE A 289 -17.88 8.45 -3.54
C PHE A 289 -18.77 9.57 -2.99
N LEU A 290 -19.49 10.28 -3.88
CA LEU A 290 -20.45 11.31 -3.50
C LEU A 290 -21.64 10.75 -2.69
N PHE A 291 -22.04 9.51 -2.89
CA PHE A 291 -23.06 8.94 -2.02
C PHE A 291 -22.55 8.78 -0.57
N ARG A 292 -21.28 8.43 -0.39
CA ARG A 292 -20.69 8.17 0.93
C ARG A 292 -20.25 9.41 1.69
N THR A 293 -19.88 10.48 1.00
CA THR A 293 -19.48 11.77 1.61
C THR A 293 -20.63 12.78 1.68
N GLY A 294 -21.86 12.39 1.34
CA GLY A 294 -23.01 13.30 1.28
C GLY A 294 -23.69 13.58 2.63
N THR A 295 -23.26 12.90 3.70
CA THR A 295 -23.83 13.04 5.03
C THR A 295 -22.75 13.45 6.02
N GLU A 296 -23.03 14.44 6.84
CA GLU A 296 -22.19 14.82 7.98
C GLU A 296 -21.96 13.60 8.88
N THR A 297 -20.71 13.40 9.32
CA THR A 297 -20.34 12.24 10.12
C THR A 297 -19.25 12.57 11.15
N ASP A 298 -19.36 11.99 12.34
CA ASP A 298 -18.34 11.99 13.38
C ASP A 298 -17.39 10.77 13.28
N GLN A 299 -17.57 9.92 12.27
CA GLN A 299 -16.83 8.67 12.12
C GLN A 299 -15.56 8.83 11.28
N PHE A 300 -15.59 9.69 10.27
CA PHE A 300 -14.43 9.95 9.43
C PHE A 300 -14.35 11.41 8.99
N MET A 301 -13.12 11.86 8.79
CA MET A 301 -12.77 13.17 8.23
C MET A 301 -12.16 12.94 6.84
N MET A 302 -12.63 13.64 5.82
CA MET A 302 -12.01 13.64 4.50
C MET A 302 -10.95 14.74 4.41
N VAL A 303 -9.76 14.40 3.93
CA VAL A 303 -8.71 15.36 3.58
C VAL A 303 -8.24 15.10 2.16
N TYR A 304 -8.45 16.06 1.27
CA TYR A 304 -8.08 15.96 -0.14
C TYR A 304 -6.75 16.67 -0.39
N ALA A 305 -5.90 16.12 -1.25
CA ALA A 305 -4.76 16.83 -1.79
C ALA A 305 -4.85 16.92 -3.32
N SER A 306 -4.72 18.14 -3.85
CA SER A 306 -4.77 18.40 -5.29
C SER A 306 -3.73 19.43 -5.70
N ASN A 307 -3.25 19.33 -6.94
CA ASN A 307 -2.45 20.39 -7.55
C ASN A 307 -3.31 21.31 -8.43
N GLN A 308 -4.53 20.87 -8.80
CA GLN A 308 -5.44 21.56 -9.72
C GLN A 308 -6.87 21.60 -9.12
N PRO A 309 -7.09 22.35 -8.03
CA PRO A 309 -8.39 22.37 -7.34
C PRO A 309 -9.53 22.89 -8.23
N ALA A 310 -9.23 23.74 -9.22
CA ALA A 310 -10.22 24.31 -10.14
C ALA A 310 -10.93 23.27 -11.03
N GLN A 311 -10.36 22.07 -11.18
CA GLN A 311 -10.95 21.01 -12.02
C GLN A 311 -11.93 20.11 -11.27
N PHE A 312 -12.12 20.32 -9.97
CA PHE A 312 -12.97 19.45 -9.16
C PHE A 312 -14.44 19.55 -9.59
N ASP A 313 -15.15 18.41 -9.49
CA ASP A 313 -16.60 18.36 -9.63
C ASP A 313 -17.29 19.29 -8.62
N THR A 314 -18.30 20.02 -9.07
CA THR A 314 -18.99 21.02 -8.26
C THR A 314 -19.61 20.43 -6.98
N ALA A 315 -20.07 19.18 -7.02
CA ALA A 315 -20.64 18.51 -5.85
C ALA A 315 -19.58 18.12 -4.82
N ILE A 316 -18.31 17.98 -5.22
CA ILE A 316 -17.19 17.78 -4.28
C ILE A 316 -16.83 19.11 -3.61
N THR A 317 -16.75 20.19 -4.41
CA THR A 317 -16.42 21.53 -3.89
C THR A 317 -17.44 21.99 -2.84
N ASP A 318 -18.74 21.72 -3.04
CA ASP A 318 -19.80 22.02 -2.08
C ASP A 318 -19.63 21.30 -0.72
N ARG A 319 -18.91 20.18 -0.70
CA ARG A 319 -18.68 19.35 0.50
C ARG A 319 -17.34 19.59 1.18
N ILE A 320 -16.55 20.51 0.66
CA ILE A 320 -15.28 20.90 1.24
C ILE A 320 -15.55 22.10 2.14
N ASP A 321 -15.38 21.92 3.45
CA ASP A 321 -15.67 22.96 4.43
C ASP A 321 -14.56 24.01 4.56
N GLU A 322 -13.32 23.62 4.28
CA GLU A 322 -12.14 24.49 4.35
C GLU A 322 -11.15 24.14 3.23
N MET A 323 -10.59 25.18 2.62
CA MET A 323 -9.52 25.08 1.62
C MET A 323 -8.26 25.74 2.19
N VAL A 324 -7.14 25.04 2.06
CA VAL A 324 -5.83 25.52 2.53
C VAL A 324 -4.82 25.40 1.41
N GLU A 325 -4.20 26.54 1.09
CA GLU A 325 -3.15 26.65 0.10
C GLU A 325 -1.77 26.38 0.71
N PHE A 326 -0.98 25.54 0.05
CA PHE A 326 0.40 25.25 0.37
C PHE A 326 1.29 25.80 -0.73
N GLU A 327 1.82 27.00 -0.50
CA GLU A 327 2.76 27.65 -1.39
C GLU A 327 4.18 27.09 -1.28
N LEU A 328 5.07 27.56 -2.14
CA LEU A 328 6.50 27.30 -2.01
C LEU A 328 7.07 28.05 -0.78
N PRO A 329 8.07 27.47 -0.08
CA PRO A 329 8.63 28.09 1.11
C PRO A 329 9.34 29.41 0.81
N GLY A 330 9.07 30.43 1.64
CA GLY A 330 9.77 31.72 1.64
C GLY A 330 11.22 31.61 2.14
N LYS A 331 11.96 32.73 2.11
CA LYS A 331 13.40 32.77 2.48
C LYS A 331 13.64 32.22 3.89
N ALA A 332 12.82 32.65 4.86
CA ALA A 332 12.94 32.24 6.26
C ALA A 332 12.62 30.75 6.46
N GLU A 333 11.62 30.23 5.75
CA GLU A 333 11.23 28.83 5.78
C GLU A 333 12.32 27.96 5.15
N ARG A 334 12.87 28.36 4.00
CA ARG A 334 13.97 27.63 3.34
C ARG A 334 15.19 27.50 4.24
N ALA A 335 15.59 28.57 4.92
CA ALA A 335 16.70 28.54 5.89
C ALA A 335 16.47 27.50 7.00
N LYS A 336 15.27 27.50 7.59
CA LYS A 336 14.88 26.51 8.62
C LYS A 336 14.83 25.08 8.07
N MET A 337 14.31 24.90 6.85
CA MET A 337 14.23 23.58 6.20
C MET A 337 15.62 23.01 5.89
N ILE A 338 16.52 23.84 5.36
CA ILE A 338 17.91 23.44 5.09
C ILE A 338 18.59 23.01 6.39
N ALA A 339 18.50 23.84 7.43
CA ALA A 339 19.06 23.50 8.75
C ALA A 339 18.50 22.17 9.29
N LEU A 340 17.17 22.00 9.25
CA LEU A 340 16.50 20.77 9.69
C LEU A 340 16.98 19.53 8.92
N TYR A 341 17.14 19.63 7.61
CA TYR A 341 17.58 18.49 6.80
C TYR A 341 19.08 18.22 6.93
N LEU A 342 19.91 19.27 7.09
CA LEU A 342 21.34 19.11 7.40
C LEU A 342 21.52 18.38 8.73
N GLU A 343 20.77 18.77 9.76
CA GLU A 343 20.79 18.06 11.04
C GLU A 343 20.39 16.60 10.87
N LYS A 344 19.30 16.34 10.14
CA LYS A 344 18.76 15.00 9.96
C LYS A 344 19.63 14.05 9.12
N TYR A 345 20.28 14.54 8.07
CA TYR A 345 20.98 13.69 7.10
C TYR A 345 22.50 13.79 7.18
N ILE A 346 23.06 14.94 7.54
CA ILE A 346 24.51 15.16 7.57
C ILE A 346 25.05 14.97 9.00
N LEU A 347 24.46 15.67 9.98
CA LEU A 347 24.95 15.66 11.37
C LEU A 347 24.53 14.40 12.14
N ASN A 348 23.27 13.98 11.98
CA ASN A 348 22.67 12.82 12.65
C ASN A 348 22.09 11.80 11.66
N PRO A 349 22.91 11.23 10.75
CA PRO A 349 22.42 10.32 9.73
C PRO A 349 21.71 9.11 10.35
N PRO A 350 20.57 8.66 9.79
CA PRO A 350 19.81 7.56 10.33
C PRO A 350 20.56 6.23 10.14
N GLY A 351 21.11 5.68 11.23
CA GLY A 351 21.72 4.35 11.25
C GLY A 351 22.75 4.23 12.37
N MET A 352 22.71 3.12 13.12
CA MET A 352 23.63 2.86 14.24
C MET A 352 25.11 2.85 13.79
N PHE A 353 25.36 2.51 12.52
CA PHE A 353 26.69 2.42 11.91
C PHE A 353 26.89 3.41 10.76
N ALA A 354 26.03 4.44 10.64
CA ALA A 354 26.17 5.42 9.58
C ALA A 354 27.42 6.28 9.82
N LYS A 355 28.29 6.37 8.81
CA LYS A 355 29.48 7.24 8.88
C LYS A 355 29.01 8.70 8.93
N LYS A 356 29.45 9.45 9.93
CA LYS A 356 29.14 10.88 10.02
C LYS A 356 29.86 11.63 8.92
N VAL A 357 29.15 12.53 8.26
CA VAL A 357 29.72 13.42 7.26
C VAL A 357 30.44 14.56 7.99
N THR A 358 31.69 14.82 7.62
CA THR A 358 32.46 15.95 8.16
C THR A 358 32.32 17.12 7.21
N THR A 359 31.82 18.26 7.70
CA THR A 359 31.69 19.49 6.91
C THR A 359 32.95 20.34 7.07
N VAL A 360 33.51 20.80 5.95
CA VAL A 360 34.70 21.67 5.90
C VAL A 360 34.34 22.95 5.16
N ASP A 361 34.64 24.11 5.74
CA ASP A 361 34.42 25.43 5.15
C ASP A 361 32.96 25.72 4.73
N ILE A 362 31.99 25.21 5.50
CA ILE A 362 30.56 25.48 5.34
C ILE A 362 30.07 26.17 6.61
N GLY A 363 29.87 27.48 6.53
CA GLY A 363 29.32 28.32 7.60
C GLY A 363 28.02 29.01 7.20
N ASP A 364 27.64 30.02 7.99
CA ASP A 364 26.37 30.73 7.79
C ASP A 364 26.29 31.45 6.43
N ALA A 365 27.43 31.92 5.90
CA ALA A 365 27.51 32.59 4.61
C ALA A 365 27.17 31.64 3.44
N GLU A 366 27.70 30.41 3.46
CA GLU A 366 27.38 29.39 2.45
C GLU A 366 25.91 29.00 2.51
N ILE A 367 25.35 28.85 3.71
CA ILE A 367 23.94 28.54 3.91
C ILE A 367 23.05 29.67 3.41
N GLU A 368 23.36 30.93 3.69
CA GLU A 368 22.61 32.08 3.19
C GLU A 368 22.62 32.12 1.65
N ARG A 369 23.78 31.85 1.03
CA ARG A 369 23.87 31.75 -0.43
C ARG A 369 22.95 30.66 -0.98
N VAL A 370 22.94 29.46 -0.41
CA VAL A 370 22.02 28.39 -0.83
C VAL A 370 20.56 28.83 -0.67
N VAL A 371 20.22 29.49 0.44
CA VAL A 371 18.84 29.94 0.71
C VAL A 371 18.36 30.90 -0.38
N GLU A 372 19.23 31.77 -0.90
CA GLU A 372 18.92 32.64 -2.04
C GLU A 372 18.82 31.87 -3.35
N GLU A 373 19.76 30.98 -3.64
CA GLU A 373 19.79 30.19 -4.89
C GLU A 373 18.67 29.13 -4.99
N THR A 374 17.97 28.86 -3.88
CA THR A 374 16.88 27.87 -3.79
C THR A 374 15.48 28.50 -3.78
N ALA A 375 15.33 29.74 -4.25
CA ALA A 375 14.07 30.51 -4.22
C ALA A 375 12.79 29.74 -4.62
N ASN A 376 12.87 28.90 -5.66
CA ASN A 376 11.72 28.17 -6.21
C ASN A 376 11.67 26.69 -5.79
N PHE A 377 12.43 26.30 -4.77
CA PHE A 377 12.51 24.90 -4.36
C PHE A 377 11.34 24.54 -3.46
N SER A 378 10.65 23.45 -3.79
CA SER A 378 9.70 22.83 -2.85
C SER A 378 10.44 22.17 -1.69
N GLY A 379 9.73 21.89 -0.59
CA GLY A 379 10.31 21.18 0.55
C GLY A 379 10.93 19.82 0.18
N ARG A 380 10.33 19.11 -0.78
CA ARG A 380 10.87 17.88 -1.36
C ARG A 380 12.19 18.13 -2.12
N ALA A 381 12.28 19.20 -2.89
CA ALA A 381 13.50 19.57 -3.61
C ALA A 381 14.64 19.88 -2.63
N ILE A 382 14.36 20.68 -1.58
CA ILE A 382 15.34 20.99 -0.52
C ILE A 382 15.81 19.70 0.18
N SER A 383 14.88 18.81 0.55
CA SER A 383 15.27 17.52 1.15
C SER A 383 16.16 16.69 0.22
N LYS A 384 15.88 16.67 -1.09
CA LYS A 384 16.68 15.93 -2.07
C LYS A 384 18.05 16.57 -2.30
N LEU A 385 18.16 17.89 -2.23
CA LEU A 385 19.44 18.60 -2.29
C LEU A 385 20.34 18.16 -1.14
N VAL A 386 19.83 18.12 0.10
CA VAL A 386 20.64 17.69 1.25
C VAL A 386 21.03 16.21 1.16
N ILE A 387 20.13 15.35 0.68
CA ILE A 387 20.47 13.95 0.41
C ILE A 387 21.56 13.84 -0.68
N ALA A 388 21.53 14.71 -1.69
CA ALA A 388 22.57 14.76 -2.71
C ALA A 388 23.92 15.20 -2.12
N TRP A 389 23.96 16.17 -1.20
CA TRP A 389 25.19 16.51 -0.47
C TRP A 389 25.72 15.36 0.35
N GLN A 390 24.84 14.62 1.04
CA GLN A 390 25.23 13.43 1.79
C GLN A 390 25.87 12.38 0.86
N ALA A 391 25.25 12.13 -0.29
CA ALA A 391 25.75 11.18 -1.27
C ALA A 391 27.09 11.63 -1.87
N ALA A 392 27.23 12.92 -2.18
CA ALA A 392 28.47 13.49 -2.68
C ALA A 392 29.60 13.37 -1.64
N ALA A 393 29.30 13.65 -0.38
CA ALA A 393 30.24 13.46 0.72
C ALA A 393 30.70 12.00 0.83
N TYR A 394 29.78 11.03 0.80
CA TYR A 394 30.14 9.61 0.80
C TYR A 394 30.96 9.15 -0.42
N GLY A 395 30.95 9.92 -1.50
CA GLY A 395 31.82 9.70 -2.65
C GLY A 395 33.29 10.10 -2.42
N THR A 396 33.59 10.83 -1.35
CA THR A 396 34.95 11.28 -1.01
C THR A 396 35.63 10.35 0.00
N GLU A 397 36.97 10.35 -0.03
CA GLU A 397 37.76 9.74 1.05
C GLU A 397 37.45 10.47 2.36
N GLY A 398 37.05 9.73 3.39
CA GLY A 398 36.74 10.33 4.70
C GLY A 398 35.29 10.79 4.90
N ALA A 399 34.41 10.75 3.88
CA ALA A 399 33.05 11.29 3.96
C ALA A 399 33.03 12.79 4.29
N ILE A 400 33.80 13.56 3.54
CA ILE A 400 33.99 15.00 3.72
C ILE A 400 33.07 15.74 2.74
N LEU A 401 32.40 16.78 3.25
CA LEU A 401 31.64 17.74 2.45
C LEU A 401 32.37 19.08 2.54
N ASP A 402 33.16 19.38 1.53
CA ASP A 402 33.86 20.67 1.38
C ASP A 402 33.00 21.69 0.61
N GLN A 403 33.45 22.95 0.60
CA GLN A 403 32.76 24.05 -0.05
C GLN A 403 32.58 23.82 -1.56
N GLU A 404 33.58 23.24 -2.24
CA GLU A 404 33.52 22.94 -3.67
C GLU A 404 32.45 21.89 -4.01
N THR A 405 32.46 20.76 -3.29
CA THR A 405 31.46 19.69 -3.47
C THR A 405 30.07 20.20 -3.13
N PHE A 406 29.95 21.04 -2.10
CA PHE A 406 28.68 21.64 -1.68
C PHE A 406 28.02 22.45 -2.79
N PHE A 407 28.74 23.42 -3.39
CA PHE A 407 28.19 24.24 -4.47
C PHE A 407 28.09 23.51 -5.80
N THR A 408 29.03 22.62 -6.13
CA THR A 408 28.94 21.80 -7.35
C THR A 408 27.70 20.90 -7.33
N THR A 409 27.37 20.34 -6.17
CA THR A 409 26.16 19.52 -5.98
C THR A 409 24.90 20.37 -6.11
N LEU A 410 24.89 21.59 -5.57
CA LEU A 410 23.77 22.53 -5.73
C LEU A 410 23.51 22.84 -7.22
N GLU A 411 24.55 23.18 -7.97
CA GLU A 411 24.45 23.47 -9.40
C GLU A 411 23.96 22.26 -10.20
N ASN A 412 24.49 21.07 -9.92
CA ASN A 412 24.01 19.84 -10.56
C ASN A 412 22.54 19.56 -10.23
N HIS A 413 22.11 19.84 -8.99
CA HIS A 413 20.73 19.69 -8.58
C HIS A 413 19.80 20.67 -9.34
N LYS A 414 20.19 21.95 -9.44
CA LYS A 414 19.47 22.98 -10.22
C LYS A 414 19.32 22.56 -11.68
N LYS A 415 20.42 22.14 -12.32
CA LYS A 415 20.42 21.63 -13.71
C LYS A 415 19.47 20.45 -13.88
N SER A 416 19.53 19.47 -12.97
CA SER A 416 18.65 18.31 -13.01
C SER A 416 17.16 18.68 -12.87
N MET A 417 16.84 19.68 -12.05
CA MET A 417 15.46 20.15 -11.89
C MET A 417 14.98 20.89 -13.13
N ALA A 418 15.77 21.82 -13.67
CA ALA A 418 15.43 22.54 -14.89
C ALA A 418 15.18 21.58 -16.07
N GLN A 419 16.00 20.53 -16.20
CA GLN A 419 15.82 19.51 -17.23
C GLN A 419 14.51 18.72 -17.04
N LYS A 420 14.15 18.38 -15.79
CA LYS A 420 12.88 17.68 -15.49
C LYS A 420 11.66 18.54 -15.81
N GLU A 421 11.73 19.83 -15.49
CA GLU A 421 10.68 20.79 -15.80
C GLU A 421 10.48 20.91 -17.32
N GLN A 422 11.58 21.03 -18.08
CA GLN A 422 11.51 21.02 -19.55
C GLN A 422 10.84 19.76 -20.10
N TRP A 423 11.21 18.57 -19.59
CA TRP A 423 10.57 17.32 -20.01
C TRP A 423 9.08 17.27 -19.67
N GLN A 424 8.67 17.79 -18.51
CA GLN A 424 7.26 17.87 -18.13
C GLN A 424 6.49 18.78 -19.09
N THR A 425 6.99 19.99 -19.35
CA THR A 425 6.36 20.93 -20.28
C THR A 425 6.25 20.35 -21.69
N MET A 426 7.29 19.69 -22.18
CA MET A 426 7.26 19.00 -23.49
C MET A 426 6.24 17.85 -23.51
N SER A 427 6.11 17.10 -22.41
CA SER A 427 5.16 15.99 -22.32
C SER A 427 3.71 16.48 -22.33
N VAL A 428 3.41 17.58 -21.64
CA VAL A 428 2.09 18.22 -21.63
C VAL A 428 1.76 18.76 -23.01
N ALA A 429 2.66 19.53 -23.63
CA ALA A 429 2.46 20.07 -24.97
C ALA A 429 2.24 18.96 -26.02
N ARG A 430 2.96 17.84 -25.89
CA ARG A 430 2.76 16.66 -26.75
C ARG A 430 1.40 16.00 -26.52
N ALA A 431 0.95 15.89 -25.27
CA ALA A 431 -0.36 15.33 -24.95
C ALA A 431 -1.48 16.22 -25.52
N GLU A 432 -1.38 17.54 -25.36
CA GLU A 432 -2.33 18.51 -25.92
C GLU A 432 -2.40 18.40 -27.45
N ALA A 433 -1.26 18.37 -28.14
CA ALA A 433 -1.21 18.24 -29.60
C ALA A 433 -1.87 16.94 -30.11
N LEU A 434 -1.76 15.83 -29.37
CA LEU A 434 -2.40 14.55 -29.72
C LEU A 434 -3.92 14.56 -29.46
N THR A 435 -4.41 15.46 -28.61
CA THR A 435 -5.85 15.58 -28.31
C THR A 435 -6.60 16.51 -29.26
N THR A 436 -5.93 17.47 -29.91
CA THR A 436 -6.53 18.37 -30.91
C THR A 436 -6.67 17.73 -32.29
N ASP A 437 -5.92 16.65 -32.58
CA ASP A 437 -5.92 15.94 -33.87
C ASP A 437 -6.97 14.81 -33.96
N ARG A 438 -7.90 14.72 -32.99
CA ARG A 438 -9.00 13.74 -32.91
C ARG A 438 -10.32 14.42 -32.58
#